data_AF-D4DVR3-F1
#
_entry.id   AF-D4DVR3-F1
#
_cell.length_a   1.000
_cell.length_b   1.000
_cell.length_c   1.000
_cell.angle_alpha   90.00
_cell.angle_beta   90.00
_cell.angle_gamma   90.00
#
_symmetry.space_group_name_H-M   'P 1'
#
loop_
_entity.id
_entity.type
_entity.pdbx_description
1 polymer ?
#
loop_
_entity_poly.entity_id
_entity_poly.type
_entity_poly.pdbx_seq_one_letter_code
_entity_poly.pdbx_strand_id
1 'polypeptide(L)'
;MPERHSHHQKWTPGRLKSWAAGVGVDALQWVSDRLIEKKHPEQAYRVCLGLLNLTRTYTNERLNNSCRLANDEGLTRLKIKSILSSNRDQLPRDSDAHASPELPQEHENIRGPHHFH
;
A
#
# COMPACT_ATOMS: atom_id res chain seq x y z
N MET A 1 -8.54 29.01 -36.79
CA MET A 1 -8.18 27.60 -36.48
C MET A 1 -8.67 27.32 -35.07
N PRO A 2 -9.45 26.26 -34.78
CA PRO A 2 -10.06 26.13 -33.45
C PRO A 2 -9.06 25.56 -32.44
N GLU A 3 -8.81 26.33 -31.38
CA GLU A 3 -7.96 26.00 -30.23
C GLU A 3 -8.65 25.00 -29.30
N ARG A 4 -8.87 23.76 -29.78
CA ARG A 4 -9.32 22.63 -28.95
C ARG A 4 -8.12 21.77 -28.55
N HIS A 5 -7.09 22.38 -27.98
CA HIS A 5 -6.14 21.64 -27.14
C HIS A 5 -6.59 21.76 -25.69
N SER A 6 -7.48 20.85 -25.37
CA SER A 6 -8.02 20.49 -24.07
C SER A 6 -7.03 20.73 -22.93
N HIS A 7 -7.54 21.25 -21.81
CA HIS A 7 -6.87 21.37 -20.52
C HIS A 7 -6.07 20.12 -20.16
N HIS A 8 -4.82 20.00 -20.61
CA HIS A 8 -3.88 19.05 -20.06
C HIS A 8 -3.51 19.57 -18.68
N GLN A 9 -4.32 19.18 -17.70
CA GLN A 9 -4.12 19.47 -16.30
C GLN A 9 -2.82 18.78 -15.88
N LYS A 10 -1.70 19.49 -16.02
CA LYS A 10 -0.37 19.02 -15.64
C LYS A 10 -0.43 18.66 -14.16
N TRP A 11 -0.21 17.40 -13.84
CA TRP A 11 -0.11 16.95 -12.46
C TRP A 11 1.18 17.50 -11.84
N THR A 12 1.05 18.21 -10.73
CA THR A 12 2.16 18.77 -9.98
C THR A 12 2.35 17.99 -8.68
N PRO A 13 3.57 17.95 -8.11
CA PRO A 13 3.83 17.22 -6.87
C PRO A 13 3.00 17.80 -5.71
N GLY A 14 2.79 19.12 -5.69
CA GLY A 14 1.91 19.77 -4.72
C GLY A 14 0.46 19.28 -4.82
N ARG A 15 -0.09 19.14 -6.03
CA ARG A 15 -1.46 18.65 -6.22
C ARG A 15 -1.63 17.20 -5.78
N LEU A 16 -0.62 16.35 -6.05
CA LEU A 16 -0.62 14.96 -5.59
C LEU A 16 -0.57 14.87 -4.07
N LYS A 17 0.27 15.69 -3.42
CA LYS A 17 0.33 15.78 -1.96
C LYS A 17 -0.98 16.28 -1.36
N SER A 18 -1.59 17.33 -1.90
CA SER A 18 -2.89 17.82 -1.42
C SER A 18 -3.99 16.78 -1.56
N TRP A 19 -4.02 16.02 -2.66
CA TRP A 19 -4.99 14.94 -2.82
C TRP A 19 -4.72 13.81 -1.81
N ALA A 20 -3.47 13.39 -1.65
CA ALA A 20 -3.10 12.37 -0.68
C ALA A 20 -3.44 12.78 0.76
N ALA A 21 -3.25 14.05 1.12
CA ALA A 21 -3.64 14.60 2.41
C ALA A 21 -5.15 14.50 2.67
N GLY A 22 -5.98 14.60 1.63
CA GLY A 22 -7.43 14.39 1.72
C GLY A 22 -7.83 12.91 1.89
N VAL A 23 -6.93 11.97 1.58
CA VAL A 23 -7.11 10.54 1.86
C VAL A 23 -6.72 10.23 3.30
N GLY A 24 -5.56 10.72 3.73
CA GLY A 24 -5.07 10.59 5.10
C GLY A 24 -3.56 10.78 5.22
N VAL A 25 -3.08 10.79 6.47
CA VAL A 25 -1.68 11.10 6.80
C VAL A 25 -0.70 10.06 6.26
N ASP A 26 -1.06 8.77 6.31
CA ASP A 26 -0.20 7.68 5.84
C ASP A 26 -0.10 7.66 4.32
N ALA A 27 -1.20 7.98 3.64
CA ALA A 27 -1.22 8.13 2.19
C ALA A 27 -0.35 9.32 1.73
N LEU A 28 -0.41 10.45 2.45
CA LEU A 28 0.45 11.61 2.21
C LEU A 28 1.93 11.27 2.39
N GLN A 29 2.27 10.55 3.46
CA GLN A 29 3.64 10.12 3.74
C GLN A 29 4.15 9.26 2.59
N TRP A 30 3.43 8.21 2.22
CA TRP A 30 3.83 7.30 1.14
C TRP A 30 4.03 8.02 -0.19
N VAL A 31 3.12 8.95 -0.54
CA VAL A 31 3.24 9.76 -1.77
C VAL A 31 4.45 10.68 -1.70
N SER A 32 4.70 11.31 -0.54
CA SER A 32 5.84 12.21 -0.36
C SER A 32 7.18 11.48 -0.50
N ASP A 33 7.30 10.29 0.09
CA ASP A 33 8.51 9.48 -0.01
C ASP A 33 8.78 9.08 -1.46
N ARG A 34 7.76 8.60 -2.18
CA ARG A 34 7.93 8.22 -3.59
C ARG A 34 8.26 9.38 -4.51
N LEU A 35 7.80 10.59 -4.18
CA LEU A 35 8.16 11.81 -4.91
C LEU A 35 9.62 12.21 -4.65
N ILE A 36 10.17 11.94 -3.47
CA ILE A 36 11.55 12.27 -3.10
C ILE A 36 12.54 11.20 -3.63
N GLU A 37 12.20 9.91 -3.51
CA GLU A 37 13.08 8.79 -3.87
C GLU A 37 13.38 8.71 -5.38
N LYS A 38 12.46 9.15 -6.24
CA LYS A 38 12.60 8.97 -7.68
C LYS A 38 13.38 10.12 -8.31
N LYS A 39 14.53 9.79 -8.90
CA LYS A 39 15.34 10.68 -9.74
C LYS A 39 14.56 11.32 -10.90
N HIS A 40 13.49 10.66 -11.37
CA HIS A 40 12.60 11.17 -12.41
C HIS A 40 11.18 11.39 -11.86
N PRO A 41 10.70 12.65 -11.80
CA PRO A 41 9.40 12.97 -11.20
C PRO A 41 8.22 12.32 -11.93
N GLU A 42 8.31 12.15 -13.25
CA GLU A 42 7.25 11.54 -14.07
C GLU A 42 6.93 10.10 -13.66
N GLN A 43 7.95 9.33 -13.26
CA GLN A 43 7.76 7.95 -12.80
C GLN A 43 7.03 7.92 -11.46
N ALA A 44 7.40 8.81 -10.53
CA ALA A 44 6.72 8.96 -9.26
C ALA A 44 5.25 9.38 -9.46
N TYR A 45 4.97 10.28 -10.41
CA TYR A 45 3.62 10.74 -10.69
C TYR A 45 2.70 9.60 -11.14
N ARG A 46 3.16 8.75 -12.07
CA ARG A 46 2.36 7.60 -12.53
C ARG A 46 2.03 6.64 -11.38
N VAL A 47 2.99 6.42 -10.48
CA VAL A 47 2.82 5.54 -9.32
C VAL A 47 1.84 6.16 -8.31
N CYS A 48 2.01 7.44 -7.97
CA CYS A 48 1.13 8.15 -7.03
C CYS A 48 -0.30 8.28 -7.57
N LEU A 49 -0.47 8.60 -8.86
CA LEU A 49 -1.78 8.62 -9.52
C LEU A 49 -2.43 7.23 -9.49
N GLY A 50 -1.65 6.17 -9.73
CA GLY A 50 -2.15 4.80 -9.65
C GLY A 50 -2.56 4.37 -8.24
N LEU A 51 -1.99 4.98 -7.19
CA LEU A 51 -2.40 4.78 -5.81
C LEU A 51 -3.69 5.58 -5.53
N LEU A 52 -3.69 6.88 -5.81
CA LEU A 52 -4.81 7.78 -5.53
C LEU A 52 -6.07 7.42 -6.31
N ASN A 53 -5.94 6.82 -7.50
CA ASN A 53 -7.08 6.28 -8.23
C ASN A 53 -7.80 5.13 -7.50
N LEU A 54 -7.16 4.47 -6.52
CA LEU A 54 -7.82 3.45 -5.71
C LEU A 54 -8.91 4.03 -4.81
N THR A 55 -8.90 5.34 -4.54
CA THR A 55 -9.99 6.03 -3.81
C THR A 55 -11.34 5.95 -4.54
N ARG A 56 -11.33 5.64 -5.85
CA ARG A 56 -12.55 5.42 -6.64
C ARG A 56 -13.20 4.07 -6.37
N THR A 57 -12.46 3.12 -5.80
CA THR A 57 -12.91 1.74 -5.54
C THR A 57 -12.98 1.44 -4.05
N TYR A 58 -12.09 2.01 -3.26
CA TYR A 58 -11.97 1.80 -1.83
C TYR A 58 -12.17 3.13 -1.08
N THR A 59 -12.68 3.05 0.15
CA THR A 59 -12.83 4.25 0.99
C THR A 59 -11.47 4.85 1.35
N ASN A 60 -11.44 6.15 1.62
CA ASN A 60 -10.22 6.86 2.02
C ASN A 60 -9.59 6.24 3.27
N GLU A 61 -10.41 5.84 4.24
CA GLU A 61 -9.96 5.17 5.47
C GLU A 61 -9.20 3.89 5.17
N ARG A 62 -9.77 3.00 4.35
CA ARG A 62 -9.15 1.73 3.96
C ARG A 62 -7.85 1.94 3.19
N LEU A 63 -7.83 2.92 2.28
CA LEU A 63 -6.62 3.27 1.55
C LEU A 63 -5.55 3.82 2.48
N ASN A 64 -5.90 4.67 3.44
CA ASN A 64 -4.97 5.19 4.44
C ASN A 64 -4.39 4.06 5.31
N ASN A 65 -5.22 3.16 5.82
CA ASN A 65 -4.77 2.00 6.60
C ASN A 65 -3.83 1.08 5.81
N SER A 66 -4.11 0.89 4.52
CA SER A 66 -3.23 0.13 3.63
C SER A 66 -1.90 0.84 3.38
N CYS A 67 -1.91 2.17 3.26
CA CYS A 67 -0.68 2.97 3.17
C CYS A 67 0.12 2.89 4.47
N ARG A 68 -0.53 2.87 5.64
CA ARG A 68 0.13 2.67 6.94
C ARG A 68 0.90 1.36 6.99
N LEU A 69 0.27 0.26 6.56
CA LEU A 69 0.92 -1.05 6.45
C LEU A 69 2.09 -1.01 5.45
N ALA A 70 1.90 -0.34 4.31
CA ALA A 70 2.95 -0.22 3.31
C ALA A 70 4.14 0.63 3.76
N ASN A 71 3.92 1.68 4.56
CA ASN A 71 5.01 2.49 5.12
C ASN A 71 5.84 1.67 6.12
N ASP A 72 5.17 0.88 6.97
CA ASP A 72 5.80 0.01 7.97
C ASP A 72 6.66 -1.10 7.32
N GLU A 73 6.13 -1.75 6.28
CA GLU A 73 6.79 -2.85 5.57
C GLU A 73 7.64 -2.39 4.35
N GLY A 74 7.72 -1.08 4.08
CA GLY A 74 8.46 -0.53 2.92
C GLY A 74 7.90 -0.93 1.54
N LEU A 75 6.58 -1.17 1.45
CA LEU A 75 5.95 -1.78 0.29
C LEU A 75 5.69 -0.83 -0.89
N THR A 76 5.50 -1.45 -2.05
CA THR A 76 5.14 -0.79 -3.30
C THR A 76 3.63 -0.75 -3.52
N ARG A 77 3.18 0.09 -4.47
CA ARG A 77 1.78 0.26 -4.86
C ARG A 77 1.05 -1.06 -5.15
N LEU A 78 1.72 -2.02 -5.79
CA LEU A 78 1.11 -3.31 -6.14
C LEU A 78 0.69 -4.08 -4.88
N LYS A 79 1.52 -4.04 -3.84
CA LYS A 79 1.22 -4.68 -2.56
C LYS A 79 0.11 -3.95 -1.81
N ILE A 80 0.01 -2.63 -1.90
CA ILE A 80 -1.14 -1.86 -1.36
C ILE A 80 -2.45 -2.36 -1.98
N LYS A 81 -2.49 -2.58 -3.30
CA LYS A 81 -3.67 -3.15 -3.95
C LYS A 81 -3.99 -4.56 -3.43
N SER A 82 -2.97 -5.40 -3.22
CA SER A 82 -3.16 -6.74 -2.65
C SER A 82 -3.69 -6.72 -1.21
N ILE A 83 -3.22 -5.77 -0.38
CA ILE A 83 -3.72 -5.56 0.98
C ILE A 83 -5.21 -5.21 0.94
N LEU A 84 -5.60 -4.27 0.09
CA LEU A 84 -7.00 -3.87 -0.09
C LEU A 84 -7.88 -5.00 -0.61
N SER A 85 -7.40 -5.80 -1.56
CA SER A 85 -8.16 -6.94 -2.08
C SER A 85 -8.32 -8.09 -1.09
N SER A 86 -7.37 -8.23 -0.14
CA SER A 86 -7.40 -9.26 0.90
C SER A 86 -8.04 -8.78 2.21
N ASN A 87 -8.48 -7.52 2.27
CA ASN A 87 -8.99 -6.87 3.48
C ASN A 87 -8.01 -6.90 4.67
N ARG A 88 -6.69 -7.05 4.40
CA ARG A 88 -5.65 -7.05 5.45
C ARG A 88 -5.59 -5.70 6.17
N ASP A 89 -6.08 -4.63 5.54
CA ASP A 89 -6.21 -3.30 6.11
C ASP A 89 -7.29 -3.18 7.20
N GLN A 90 -8.20 -4.15 7.28
CA GLN A 90 -9.32 -4.17 8.22
C GLN A 90 -9.11 -5.16 9.37
N LEU A 91 -8.04 -5.95 9.32
CA LEU A 91 -7.74 -6.88 10.40
C LEU A 91 -7.39 -6.09 11.67
N PRO A 92 -7.92 -6.50 12.84
CA PRO A 92 -7.43 -6.01 14.11
C PRO A 92 -5.92 -6.24 14.14
N ARG A 93 -5.12 -5.18 14.26
CA ARG A 93 -3.73 -5.39 14.59
C ARG A 93 -3.73 -5.99 15.99
N ASP A 94 -3.03 -7.10 16.14
CA ASP A 94 -2.82 -7.86 17.38
C ASP A 94 -2.12 -7.07 18.50
N SER A 95 -2.18 -5.74 18.47
CA SER A 95 -1.66 -4.84 19.50
C SER A 95 -2.55 -4.80 20.75
N ASP A 96 -3.75 -5.39 20.69
CA ASP A 96 -4.70 -5.51 21.82
C ASP A 96 -5.04 -6.98 22.16
N ALA A 97 -4.33 -7.95 21.57
CA ALA A 97 -4.45 -9.36 21.95
C ALA A 97 -3.23 -9.74 22.80
N HIS A 98 -3.48 -9.79 24.10
CA HIS A 98 -2.64 -10.43 25.10
C HIS A 98 -2.14 -11.81 24.64
N ALA A 99 -0.89 -12.09 25.02
CA ALA A 99 -0.31 -13.42 25.19
C ALA A 99 -0.26 -14.30 23.93
N SER A 100 0.96 -14.70 23.57
CA SER A 100 1.20 -15.92 22.82
C SER A 100 0.25 -17.03 23.27
N PRO A 101 -0.62 -17.59 22.41
CA PRO A 101 -0.80 -19.01 22.48
C PRO A 101 0.52 -19.58 21.97
N GLU A 102 1.33 -20.11 22.89
CA GLU A 102 2.25 -21.19 22.55
C GLU A 102 1.43 -22.20 21.75
N LEU A 103 1.56 -22.16 20.42
CA LEU A 103 1.06 -23.23 19.58
C LEU A 103 1.83 -24.48 20.04
N PRO A 104 1.16 -25.55 20.49
CA PRO A 104 1.86 -26.81 20.68
C PRO A 104 2.42 -27.21 19.32
N GLN A 105 3.73 -27.09 19.14
CA GLN A 105 4.44 -27.68 18.00
C GLN A 105 4.50 -29.19 18.19
N GLU A 106 3.36 -29.85 18.19
CA GLU A 106 3.29 -31.29 18.01
C GLU A 106 2.80 -31.56 16.59
N HIS A 107 3.71 -31.39 15.64
CA HIS A 107 3.51 -31.91 14.30
C HIS A 107 3.88 -33.38 14.28
N GLU A 108 2.88 -34.26 14.17
CA GLU A 108 3.07 -35.67 13.83
C GLU A 108 3.49 -35.80 12.34
N ASN A 109 4.69 -35.33 12.01
CA ASN A 109 5.33 -35.56 10.72
C ASN A 109 6.74 -36.11 10.91
N ILE A 110 6.84 -37.19 11.68
CA ILE A 110 8.00 -38.07 11.65
C ILE A 110 7.72 -39.14 10.59
N ARG A 111 7.92 -38.80 9.31
CA ARG A 111 8.18 -39.84 8.29
C ARG A 111 9.66 -40.17 8.39
N GLY A 112 9.95 -41.24 9.12
CA GLY A 112 11.29 -41.65 9.53
C GLY A 112 12.27 -41.92 8.38
N PRO A 113 13.57 -42.02 8.70
CA PRO A 113 14.61 -42.27 7.71
C PRO A 113 14.59 -43.75 7.30
N HIS A 114 14.01 -44.06 6.15
CA HIS A 114 14.11 -45.39 5.56
C HIS A 114 14.96 -45.38 4.29
N HIS A 115 16.13 -45.99 4.45
CA HIS A 115 16.89 -46.73 3.43
C HIS A 115 17.51 -45.95 2.27
N PHE A 116 18.82 -45.72 2.38
CA PHE A 116 19.71 -45.91 1.23
C PHE A 116 20.33 -47.30 1.38
N HIS A 117 20.14 -48.15 0.37
CA HIS A 117 20.88 -49.41 0.17
C HIS A 117 22.08 -49.11 -0.73
#